data_AF-A0A1X0RD72-F1
#
_entry.id   AF-A0A1X0RD72-F1
#
_cell.length_a   1.000
_cell.length_b   1.000
_cell.length_c   1.000
_cell.angle_alpha   90.00
_cell.angle_beta   90.00
_cell.angle_gamma   90.00
#
_symmetry.space_group_name_H-M   'P 1'
#
loop_
_entity.id
_entity.type
_entity.pdbx_description
1 polymer ?
#
loop_
_entity_poly.entity_id
_entity_poly.type
_entity_poly.pdbx_seq_one_letter_code
_entity_poly.pdbx_strand_id
1 'polypeptide(L)'
;MSVQLLYEDGKGAAVDEYGRSEPMNNIYLSKLRQEDEIEAMQIEGSVKPETDVAMRETSIKRNYTLYTNQDKVRFFKLLFEKRLNASAVAKHLGIHVRMAQRWAKQYDSSHNSIFEKRQKTGRPRLLNEEHKKIILYCIDENPSTVFGQVMEQVRQVSKSTVHDFVRKHCNPSLKRAQFKPVDRNSEEKIKEYLDWIRK
;
A
#
# COMPACT_ATOMS: atom_id res chain seq x y z
N MET A 1 -14.79 52.60 -3.36
CA MET A 1 -13.84 51.67 -2.72
C MET A 1 -13.14 52.44 -1.60
N SER A 2 -13.44 52.15 -0.34
CA SER A 2 -12.81 52.80 0.81
C SER A 2 -11.49 52.10 1.12
N VAL A 3 -10.38 52.81 0.99
CA VAL A 3 -9.05 52.31 1.39
C VAL A 3 -8.87 52.66 2.87
N GLN A 4 -8.69 51.66 3.73
CA GLN A 4 -8.32 51.87 5.13
C GLN A 4 -6.80 51.75 5.27
N LEU A 5 -6.18 52.79 5.83
CA LEU A 5 -4.74 52.84 6.10
C LEU A 5 -4.52 52.39 7.55
N LEU A 6 -3.63 51.42 7.75
CA LEU A 6 -3.27 50.91 9.08
C LEU A 6 -1.84 51.32 9.42
N TYR A 7 -1.60 51.58 10.71
CA TYR A 7 -0.31 52.01 11.25
C TYR A 7 0.18 51.01 12.31
N GLU A 8 1.49 50.94 12.50
CA GLU A 8 2.12 50.07 13.49
C GLU A 8 2.36 50.86 14.79
N ASP A 9 1.84 50.38 15.92
CA ASP A 9 1.80 51.11 17.21
C ASP A 9 3.13 51.13 18.00
N GLY A 10 4.24 50.75 17.35
CA GLY A 10 5.55 50.63 17.98
C GLY A 10 5.71 49.45 18.95
N LYS A 11 4.67 48.64 19.16
CA LYS A 11 4.70 47.37 19.93
C LYS A 11 4.43 46.15 19.04
N GLY A 12 4.37 46.35 17.72
CA GLY A 12 4.18 45.31 16.72
C GLY A 12 2.71 44.96 16.44
N ALA A 13 1.76 45.80 16.86
CA ALA A 13 0.35 45.63 16.55
C ALA A 13 -0.11 46.65 15.48
N ALA A 14 -0.88 46.19 14.51
CA ALA A 14 -1.52 47.04 13.50
C ALA A 14 -2.80 47.65 14.08
N VAL A 15 -2.91 48.98 14.01
CA VAL A 15 -4.05 49.77 14.51
C VAL A 15 -4.60 50.68 13.42
N ASP A 16 -5.90 50.97 13.49
CA ASP A 16 -6.56 51.94 12.60
C ASP A 16 -6.25 53.40 12.97
N GLU A 17 -6.75 54.34 12.17
CA GLU A 17 -6.58 55.79 12.38
C GLU A 17 -7.14 56.31 13.72
N TYR A 18 -7.93 55.50 14.43
CA TYR A 18 -8.47 55.80 15.77
C TYR A 18 -7.78 55.00 16.88
N GLY A 19 -6.68 54.30 16.58
CA GLY A 19 -5.92 53.51 17.54
C GLY A 19 -6.62 52.23 18.01
N ARG A 20 -7.63 51.74 17.28
CA ARG A 20 -8.30 50.47 17.59
C ARG A 20 -7.55 49.31 16.94
N SER A 21 -7.29 48.28 17.75
CA SER A 21 -6.79 46.99 17.29
C SER A 21 -7.91 46.21 16.59
N GLU A 22 -7.55 45.36 15.62
CA GLU A 22 -8.52 44.53 14.91
C GLU A 22 -9.42 43.75 15.90
N PRO A 23 -10.75 43.69 15.66
CA PRO A 23 -11.61 42.77 16.39
C PRO A 23 -11.27 41.34 15.95
N MET A 24 -10.46 40.67 16.76
CA MET A 24 -10.18 39.25 16.63
C MET A 24 -11.51 38.49 16.54
N ASN A 25 -11.70 37.74 15.46
CA ASN A 25 -12.95 37.11 15.08
C ASN A 25 -13.31 35.96 16.07
N ASN A 26 -13.91 36.30 17.22
CA ASN A 26 -14.29 35.41 18.32
C ASN A 26 -15.40 34.41 17.99
N ILE A 27 -15.86 34.37 16.74
CA ILE A 27 -16.92 33.45 16.27
C ILE A 27 -16.39 32.02 16.09
N TYR A 28 -15.07 31.83 15.94
CA TYR A 28 -14.48 30.50 15.75
C TYR A 28 -14.19 29.75 17.06
N LEU A 29 -13.94 30.47 18.17
CA LEU A 29 -13.64 29.86 19.47
C LEU A 29 -14.89 29.30 20.17
N SER A 30 -16.07 29.86 19.91
CA SER A 30 -17.33 29.36 20.47
C SER A 30 -17.77 28.03 19.86
N LYS A 31 -17.46 27.79 18.57
CA LYS A 31 -17.75 26.51 17.90
C LYS A 31 -16.86 25.36 18.38
N LEU A 32 -15.58 25.62 18.65
CA LEU A 32 -14.66 24.63 19.22
C LEU A 32 -15.09 24.17 20.62
N ARG A 33 -15.61 25.07 21.46
CA ARG A 33 -16.11 24.69 22.81
C ARG A 33 -17.36 23.81 22.79
N GLN A 34 -18.26 23.99 21.81
CA GLN A 34 -19.46 23.17 21.70
C GLN A 34 -19.17 21.75 21.20
N GLU A 35 -18.13 21.57 20.37
CA GLU A 35 -17.74 20.25 19.86
C GLU A 35 -17.04 19.41 20.94
N ASP A 36 -16.19 20.03 21.78
CA ASP A 36 -15.50 19.35 22.89
C ASP A 36 -16.45 18.90 24.02
N GLU A 37 -17.55 19.63 24.26
CA GLU A 37 -18.55 19.28 25.29
C GLU A 37 -19.45 18.10 24.89
N ILE A 38 -19.69 17.89 23.58
CA ILE A 38 -20.48 16.75 23.08
C ILE A 38 -19.68 15.44 23.11
N GLU A 39 -18.36 15.51 22.97
CA GLU A 39 -17.47 14.33 22.97
C GLU A 39 -17.22 13.79 24.40
N ALA A 40 -17.23 14.65 25.42
CA ALA A 40 -17.02 14.24 26.82
C ALA A 40 -18.22 13.48 27.44
N MET A 41 -19.43 13.64 26.89
CA MET A 41 -20.66 13.10 27.49
C MET A 41 -20.95 11.63 27.12
N GLN A 42 -20.17 11.02 26.21
CA GLN A 42 -20.39 9.62 25.76
C GLN A 42 -19.53 8.56 26.46
N ILE A 43 -18.80 8.93 27.51
CA ILE A 43 -17.93 8.01 28.26
C ILE A 43 -18.49 7.83 29.67
N GLU A 44 -19.61 7.11 29.82
CA GLU A 44 -19.94 6.43 31.08
C GLU A 44 -21.07 5.41 30.88
N GLY A 45 -20.79 4.14 31.17
CA GLY A 45 -21.74 3.04 31.03
C GLY A 45 -21.06 1.68 30.99
N SER A 46 -20.54 1.22 32.13
CA SER A 46 -19.97 -0.11 32.33
C SER A 46 -21.02 -1.11 32.81
N VAL A 47 -21.15 -2.29 32.17
CA VAL A 47 -21.51 -3.56 32.80
C VAL A 47 -20.97 -4.73 31.94
N LYS A 48 -20.27 -5.71 32.56
CA LYS A 48 -19.99 -7.07 32.03
C LYS A 48 -20.60 -8.11 33.00
N PRO A 49 -21.01 -9.31 32.53
CA PRO A 49 -20.13 -10.51 32.60
C PRO A 49 -20.14 -11.37 31.31
N GLU A 50 -18.99 -11.84 30.81
CA GLU A 50 -18.49 -13.25 30.88
C GLU A 50 -19.29 -14.20 29.94
N THR A 51 -18.80 -14.73 28.82
CA THR A 51 -17.68 -15.67 28.59
C THR A 51 -17.59 -15.92 27.08
N ASP A 52 -16.38 -15.86 26.53
CA ASP A 52 -15.79 -16.66 25.43
C ASP A 52 -14.66 -15.83 24.80
N VAL A 53 -13.58 -16.51 24.39
CA VAL A 53 -12.36 -15.89 23.86
C VAL A 53 -12.65 -15.25 22.50
N ALA A 54 -13.24 -14.05 22.53
CA ALA A 54 -13.35 -13.18 21.38
C ALA A 54 -11.94 -12.72 20.99
N MET A 55 -11.50 -13.05 19.77
CA MET A 55 -10.31 -12.45 19.17
C MET A 55 -10.39 -10.93 19.38
N ARG A 56 -9.38 -10.34 20.03
CA ARG A 56 -9.28 -8.89 20.17
C ARG A 56 -9.42 -8.27 18.78
N GLU A 57 -10.50 -7.53 18.58
CA GLU A 57 -10.75 -6.77 17.38
C GLU A 57 -9.50 -6.01 16.96
N THR A 58 -9.15 -6.17 15.69
CA THR A 58 -7.94 -5.63 15.09
C THR A 58 -7.81 -4.15 15.43
N SER A 59 -6.67 -3.79 16.04
CA SER A 59 -6.27 -2.41 16.34
C SER A 59 -6.76 -1.44 15.26
N ILE A 60 -7.49 -0.39 15.67
CA ILE A 60 -7.93 0.72 14.82
C ILE A 60 -6.77 1.10 13.90
N LYS A 61 -6.89 0.80 12.60
CA LYS A 61 -5.87 1.17 11.62
C LYS A 61 -5.79 2.69 11.63
N ARG A 62 -4.60 3.24 11.89
CA ARG A 62 -4.37 4.68 11.82
C ARG A 62 -4.80 5.18 10.44
N ASN A 63 -5.65 6.20 10.41
CA ASN A 63 -6.02 6.88 9.18
C ASN A 63 -4.81 7.65 8.66
N TYR A 64 -4.10 7.09 7.67
CA TYR A 64 -2.98 7.76 7.04
C TYR A 64 -3.49 8.76 6.00
N THR A 65 -3.13 10.03 6.14
CA THR A 65 -3.38 11.04 5.10
C THR A 65 -2.58 10.70 3.85
N LEU A 66 -3.27 10.38 2.76
CA LEU A 66 -2.66 10.11 1.46
C LEU A 66 -2.78 11.36 0.58
N TYR A 67 -1.64 11.86 0.10
CA TYR A 67 -1.58 12.98 -0.84
C TYR A 67 -1.46 12.47 -2.27
N THR A 68 -2.23 13.06 -3.16
CA THR A 68 -2.24 12.76 -4.58
C THR A 68 -1.16 13.55 -5.33
N ASN A 69 -0.91 13.19 -6.59
CA ASN A 69 -0.04 14.00 -7.45
C ASN A 69 -0.63 15.38 -7.75
N GLN A 70 -1.97 15.52 -7.72
CA GLN A 70 -2.62 16.82 -7.87
C GLN A 70 -2.27 17.76 -6.71
N ASP A 71 -2.21 17.25 -5.48
CA ASP A 71 -1.83 18.03 -4.30
C ASP A 71 -0.39 18.55 -4.42
N LYS A 72 0.51 17.72 -4.96
CA LYS A 72 1.89 18.13 -5.27
C LYS A 72 1.92 19.23 -6.33
N VAL A 73 1.15 19.09 -7.42
CA VAL A 73 1.08 20.12 -8.47
C VAL A 73 0.55 21.44 -7.90
N ARG A 74 -0.54 21.41 -7.12
CA ARG A 74 -1.09 22.61 -6.46
C ARG A 74 -0.07 23.25 -5.51
N PHE A 75 0.66 22.43 -4.77
CA PHE A 75 1.74 22.89 -3.89
C PHE A 75 2.84 23.62 -4.67
N PHE A 76 3.39 23.01 -5.72
CA PHE A 76 4.47 23.65 -6.51
C PHE A 76 3.98 24.88 -7.28
N LYS A 77 2.76 24.85 -7.80
CA LYS A 77 2.14 26.02 -8.43
C LYS A 77 2.13 27.21 -7.49
N LEU A 78 1.62 27.03 -6.27
CA LEU A 78 1.60 28.09 -5.25
C LEU A 78 2.99 28.50 -4.78
N LEU A 79 3.92 27.55 -4.64
CA LEU A 79 5.30 27.81 -4.26
C LEU A 79 5.99 28.75 -5.25
N PHE A 80 5.83 28.52 -6.56
CA PHE A 80 6.47 29.32 -7.61
C PHE A 80 5.73 30.61 -7.94
N GLU A 81 4.40 30.56 -8.08
CA GLU A 81 3.58 31.73 -8.46
C GLU A 81 3.58 32.79 -7.36
N LYS A 82 3.43 32.38 -6.09
CA LYS A 82 3.32 33.30 -4.96
C LYS A 82 4.64 33.50 -4.21
N ARG A 83 5.73 32.84 -4.61
CA ARG A 83 7.06 32.90 -3.97
C ARG A 83 7.00 32.65 -2.44
N LEU A 84 6.06 31.81 -2.00
CA LEU A 84 5.85 31.52 -0.59
C LEU A 84 6.82 30.45 -0.10
N ASN A 85 7.11 30.47 1.21
CA ASN A 85 7.87 29.38 1.84
C ASN A 85 7.03 28.09 1.88
N ALA A 86 7.68 26.93 1.78
CA ALA A 86 7.03 25.62 1.77
C ALA A 86 6.08 25.41 2.97
N SER A 87 6.44 25.94 4.14
CA SER A 87 5.59 25.85 5.34
C SER A 87 4.30 26.68 5.23
N ALA A 88 4.37 27.87 4.62
CA ALA A 88 3.21 28.73 4.42
C ALA A 88 2.23 28.12 3.40
N VAL A 89 2.76 27.59 2.29
CA VAL A 89 1.95 26.88 1.28
C VAL A 89 1.32 25.62 1.89
N ALA A 90 2.04 24.89 2.73
CA ALA A 90 1.54 23.69 3.41
C ALA A 90 0.33 24.02 4.29
N LYS A 91 0.41 25.07 5.11
CA LYS A 91 -0.72 25.53 5.93
C LYS A 91 -1.91 25.95 5.07
N HIS A 92 -1.68 26.67 3.98
CA HIS A 92 -2.73 27.10 3.06
C HIS A 92 -3.44 25.91 2.37
N LEU A 93 -2.71 24.84 2.05
CA LEU A 93 -3.27 23.65 1.40
C LEU A 93 -3.71 22.54 2.38
N GLY A 94 -3.59 22.76 3.69
CA GLY A 94 -3.85 21.72 4.70
C GLY A 94 -2.91 20.51 4.60
N ILE A 95 -1.72 20.69 4.00
CA ILE A 95 -0.71 19.65 3.88
C ILE A 95 0.16 19.69 5.14
N HIS A 96 0.51 18.51 5.65
CA HIS A 96 1.44 18.42 6.76
C HIS A 96 2.79 19.07 6.40
N VAL A 97 3.23 20.05 7.19
CA VAL A 97 4.43 20.89 6.90
C VAL A 97 5.68 20.07 6.60
N ARG A 98 5.93 19.01 7.37
CA ARG A 98 7.08 18.09 7.14
C ARG A 98 7.06 17.43 5.77
N MET A 99 5.86 17.11 5.26
CA MET A 99 5.73 16.49 3.94
C MET A 99 6.00 17.50 2.82
N ALA A 100 5.46 18.70 2.93
CA ALA A 100 5.72 19.79 2.00
C ALA A 100 7.21 20.17 1.94
N GLN A 101 7.88 20.26 3.08
CA GLN A 101 9.33 20.51 3.13
C GLN A 101 10.13 19.37 2.48
N ARG A 102 9.72 18.11 2.69
CA ARG A 102 10.34 16.95 2.04
C ARG A 102 10.16 17.00 0.52
N TRP A 103 8.99 17.43 0.04
CA TRP A 103 8.74 17.64 -1.38
C TRP A 103 9.63 18.73 -1.96
N ALA A 104 9.73 19.89 -1.31
CA ALA A 104 10.63 20.96 -1.76
C ALA A 104 12.09 20.46 -1.84
N LYS A 105 12.59 19.81 -0.79
CA LYS A 105 13.95 19.24 -0.77
C LYS A 105 14.17 18.18 -1.86
N GLN A 106 13.18 17.33 -2.10
CA GLN A 106 13.26 16.32 -3.16
C GLN A 106 13.27 16.96 -4.54
N TYR A 107 12.51 18.04 -4.75
CA TYR A 107 12.49 18.81 -5.99
C TYR A 107 13.86 19.44 -6.27
N ASP A 108 14.48 20.07 -5.26
CA ASP A 108 15.82 20.64 -5.38
C ASP A 108 16.89 19.58 -5.73
N SER A 109 16.71 18.35 -5.22
CA SER A 109 17.65 17.25 -5.47
C SER A 109 17.43 16.62 -6.86
N SER A 110 16.19 16.33 -7.23
CA SER A 110 15.83 15.71 -8.50
C SER A 110 14.38 16.00 -8.87
N HIS A 111 14.22 17.03 -9.71
CA HIS A 111 12.96 17.57 -10.20
C HIS A 111 11.95 16.49 -10.66
N ASN A 112 12.41 15.48 -11.42
CA ASN A 112 11.53 14.44 -11.98
C ASN A 112 11.10 13.37 -10.96
N SER A 113 11.92 13.13 -9.92
CA SER A 113 11.69 12.02 -8.98
C SER A 113 10.48 12.23 -8.07
N ILE A 114 9.95 13.45 -8.00
CA ILE A 114 8.89 13.80 -7.07
C ILE A 114 7.54 13.20 -7.46
N PHE A 115 7.30 13.02 -8.75
CA PHE A 115 6.09 12.41 -9.30
C PHE A 115 6.26 10.91 -9.54
N GLU A 116 7.51 10.44 -9.60
CA GLU A 116 7.83 9.02 -9.71
C GLU A 116 7.38 8.28 -8.45
N LYS A 117 6.50 7.29 -8.65
CA LYS A 117 6.17 6.35 -7.59
C LYS A 117 7.39 5.46 -7.40
N ARG A 118 8.05 5.56 -6.24
CA ARG A 118 9.09 4.61 -5.88
C ARG A 118 8.51 3.20 -5.96
N GLN A 119 9.07 2.39 -6.84
CA GLN A 119 8.78 0.95 -6.91
C GLN A 119 9.05 0.39 -5.51
N LYS A 120 8.01 -0.16 -4.87
CA LYS A 120 8.20 -0.87 -3.61
C LYS A 120 8.91 -2.16 -3.95
N THR A 121 10.24 -2.14 -3.95
CA THR A 121 11.02 -3.38 -3.95
C THR A 121 10.59 -4.14 -2.72
N GLY A 122 9.85 -5.23 -2.93
CA GLY A 122 9.38 -6.08 -1.85
C GLY A 122 10.56 -6.74 -1.13
N ARG A 123 10.25 -7.61 -0.16
CA ARG A 123 11.27 -8.44 0.48
C ARG A 123 12.09 -9.16 -0.61
N PRO A 124 13.44 -9.16 -0.51
CA PRO A 124 14.27 -9.88 -1.47
C PRO A 124 13.84 -11.34 -1.56
N ARG A 125 13.90 -11.90 -2.77
CA ARG A 125 13.49 -13.29 -3.01
C ARG A 125 14.42 -14.22 -2.25
N LEU A 126 13.87 -15.23 -1.59
CA LEU A 126 14.62 -16.25 -0.83
C LEU A 126 15.47 -17.17 -1.73
N LEU A 127 15.26 -17.13 -3.05
CA LEU A 127 15.98 -17.95 -4.02
C LEU A 127 17.03 -17.11 -4.76
N ASN A 128 18.29 -17.28 -4.36
CA ASN A 128 19.46 -16.66 -4.99
C ASN A 128 19.68 -17.17 -6.42
N GLU A 129 20.47 -16.45 -7.21
CA GLU A 129 20.77 -16.84 -8.60
C GLU A 129 21.55 -18.16 -8.69
N GLU A 130 22.45 -18.41 -7.74
CA GLU A 130 23.18 -19.68 -7.63
C GLU A 130 22.23 -20.85 -7.42
N HIS A 131 21.26 -20.71 -6.51
CA HIS A 131 20.24 -21.73 -6.28
C HIS A 131 19.42 -22.02 -7.55
N LYS A 132 19.09 -20.99 -8.33
CA LYS A 132 18.36 -21.17 -9.60
C LYS A 132 19.18 -21.96 -10.61
N LYS A 133 20.48 -21.66 -10.74
CA LYS A 133 21.40 -22.38 -11.63
C LYS A 133 21.50 -23.85 -11.24
N ILE A 134 21.62 -24.14 -9.93
CA ILE A 134 21.65 -25.51 -9.42
C ILE A 134 20.35 -26.24 -9.76
N ILE A 135 19.19 -25.62 -9.52
CA ILE A 135 17.89 -26.23 -9.83
C ILE A 135 17.78 -26.54 -11.32
N LEU A 136 18.16 -25.59 -12.19
CA LEU A 136 18.11 -25.77 -13.64
C LEU A 136 19.02 -26.91 -14.07
N TYR A 137 20.27 -26.90 -13.60
CA TYR A 137 21.24 -27.96 -13.88
C TYR A 137 20.70 -29.35 -13.50
N CYS A 138 20.16 -29.51 -12.29
CA CYS A 138 19.61 -30.80 -11.85
C CYS A 138 18.42 -31.29 -12.69
N ILE A 139 17.60 -30.37 -13.21
CA ILE A 139 16.44 -30.72 -14.03
C ILE A 139 16.86 -31.03 -15.47
N ASP A 140 17.81 -30.26 -16.01
CA ASP A 140 18.33 -30.43 -17.37
C ASP A 140 19.17 -31.70 -17.49
N GLU A 141 19.98 -32.04 -16.47
CA GLU A 141 20.73 -33.30 -16.43
C GLU A 141 19.80 -34.52 -16.46
N ASN A 142 18.73 -34.49 -15.67
CA ASN A 142 17.82 -35.62 -15.52
C ASN A 142 16.39 -35.11 -15.28
N PRO A 143 15.53 -35.02 -16.33
CA PRO A 143 14.18 -34.49 -16.18
C PRO A 143 13.26 -35.37 -15.32
N SER A 144 13.66 -36.63 -15.09
CA SER A 144 12.98 -37.59 -14.21
C SER A 144 13.43 -37.50 -12.74
N THR A 145 14.31 -36.55 -12.39
CA THR A 145 14.83 -36.38 -11.03
C THR A 145 13.71 -36.16 -10.02
N VAL A 146 13.78 -36.88 -8.91
CA VAL A 146 12.80 -36.73 -7.83
C VAL A 146 12.99 -35.36 -7.19
N PHE A 147 11.90 -34.64 -6.96
CA PHE A 147 11.95 -33.29 -6.37
C PHE A 147 12.73 -33.23 -5.03
N GLY A 148 12.75 -34.33 -4.27
CA GLY A 148 13.58 -34.48 -3.06
C GLY A 148 15.09 -34.38 -3.31
N GLN A 149 15.59 -34.90 -4.43
CA GLN A 149 17.01 -34.82 -4.80
C GLN A 149 17.40 -33.37 -5.16
N VAL A 150 16.54 -32.65 -5.88
CA VAL A 150 16.74 -31.22 -6.17
C VAL A 150 16.79 -30.39 -4.87
N MET A 151 15.93 -30.72 -3.91
CA MET A 151 15.92 -30.08 -2.59
C MET A 151 17.18 -30.34 -1.77
N GLU A 152 17.81 -31.51 -1.93
CA GLU A 152 19.05 -31.85 -1.24
C GLU A 152 20.25 -31.05 -1.78
N GLN A 153 20.26 -30.77 -3.08
CA GLN A 153 21.27 -29.94 -3.74
C GLN A 153 21.11 -28.45 -3.40
N VAL A 154 19.87 -27.98 -3.26
CA VAL A 154 19.53 -26.58 -2.96
C VAL A 154 19.31 -26.43 -1.46
N ARG A 155 20.39 -26.58 -0.69
CA ARG A 155 20.37 -26.45 0.77
C ARG A 155 19.85 -25.06 1.18
N GLN A 156 19.15 -25.00 2.32
CA GLN A 156 18.66 -23.75 2.96
C GLN A 156 17.49 -23.01 2.26
N VAL A 157 16.77 -23.65 1.34
CA VAL A 157 15.55 -23.07 0.75
C VAL A 157 14.31 -23.88 1.14
N SER A 158 13.17 -23.22 1.34
CA SER A 158 11.93 -23.92 1.64
C SER A 158 11.41 -24.73 0.45
N LYS A 159 10.78 -25.87 0.73
CA LYS A 159 10.21 -26.78 -0.27
C LYS A 159 9.25 -26.09 -1.23
N SER A 160 8.39 -25.23 -0.70
CA SER A 160 7.42 -24.45 -1.49
C SER A 160 8.11 -23.46 -2.43
N THR A 161 9.18 -22.81 -2.00
CA THR A 161 9.92 -21.84 -2.83
C THR A 161 10.60 -22.52 -4.02
N VAL A 162 11.25 -23.66 -3.82
CA VAL A 162 11.85 -24.45 -4.91
C VAL A 162 10.76 -24.96 -5.85
N HIS A 163 9.67 -25.48 -5.30
CA HIS A 163 8.56 -26.01 -6.11
C HIS A 163 7.89 -24.92 -6.96
N ASP A 164 7.64 -23.75 -6.39
CA ASP A 164 7.08 -22.61 -7.13
C ASP A 164 8.02 -22.13 -8.25
N PHE A 165 9.33 -22.19 -8.02
CA PHE A 165 10.32 -21.88 -9.06
C PHE A 165 10.27 -22.90 -10.19
N VAL A 166 10.34 -24.20 -9.87
CA VAL A 166 10.28 -25.29 -10.85
C VAL A 166 9.00 -25.22 -11.68
N ARG A 167 7.85 -25.01 -11.02
CA ARG A 167 6.55 -24.88 -11.69
C ARG A 167 6.50 -23.69 -12.67
N LYS A 168 7.08 -22.55 -12.32
CA LYS A 168 6.99 -21.31 -13.13
C LYS A 168 8.07 -21.21 -14.20
N HIS A 169 9.25 -21.77 -13.96
CA HIS A 169 10.44 -21.53 -14.78
C HIS A 169 10.98 -22.77 -15.49
N CYS A 170 10.70 -23.97 -14.99
CA CYS A 170 11.22 -25.21 -15.57
C CYS A 170 10.20 -25.98 -16.41
N ASN A 171 9.00 -25.42 -16.63
CA ASN A 171 7.93 -25.97 -17.48
C ASN A 171 7.82 -27.51 -17.44
N PRO A 172 7.68 -28.13 -16.26
CA PRO A 172 7.71 -29.59 -16.16
C PRO A 172 6.55 -30.18 -16.97
N SER A 173 6.86 -31.09 -17.89
CA SER A 173 5.86 -31.80 -18.69
C SER A 173 5.24 -32.94 -17.87
N LEU A 174 4.39 -32.59 -16.91
CA LEU A 174 3.57 -33.60 -16.22
C LEU A 174 2.45 -34.04 -17.16
N LYS A 175 2.69 -35.12 -17.92
CA LYS A 175 1.62 -35.80 -18.64
C LYS A 175 0.61 -36.29 -17.61
N ARG A 176 -0.60 -35.72 -17.62
CA ARG A 176 -1.71 -36.21 -16.80
C ARG A 176 -1.99 -37.64 -17.24
N ALA A 177 -1.74 -38.61 -16.36
CA ALA A 177 -2.12 -39.98 -16.60
C ALA A 177 -3.64 -40.04 -16.77
N GLN A 178 -4.09 -40.40 -17.97
CA GLN A 178 -5.50 -40.67 -18.24
C GLN A 178 -5.74 -42.16 -17.95
N PHE A 179 -6.32 -42.44 -16.78
CA PHE A 179 -6.76 -43.79 -16.47
C PHE A 179 -8.06 -44.07 -17.23
N LYS A 180 -8.08 -45.18 -17.96
CA LYS A 180 -9.30 -45.72 -18.56
C LYS A 180 -9.81 -46.87 -17.68
N PRO A 181 -11.13 -47.03 -17.49
CA PRO A 181 -11.68 -48.16 -16.74
C PRO A 181 -11.23 -49.47 -17.38
N VAL A 182 -10.86 -50.45 -16.56
CA VAL A 182 -10.45 -51.78 -17.03
C VAL A 182 -11.59 -52.45 -17.81
N ASP A 183 -12.82 -52.23 -17.36
CA ASP A 183 -14.05 -52.72 -18.00
C ASP A 183 -14.20 -52.27 -19.46
N ARG A 184 -13.52 -51.18 -19.87
CA ARG A 184 -13.49 -50.76 -21.27
C ARG A 184 -12.81 -51.78 -22.19
N ASN A 185 -11.90 -52.58 -21.65
CA ASN A 185 -11.25 -53.69 -22.34
C ASN A 185 -11.96 -55.05 -22.11
N SER A 186 -13.10 -55.07 -21.42
CA SER A 186 -13.90 -56.29 -21.33
C SER A 186 -14.41 -56.68 -22.72
N GLU A 187 -14.45 -57.98 -22.99
CA GLU A 187 -14.96 -58.48 -24.27
C GLU A 187 -16.40 -58.03 -24.54
N GLU A 188 -17.21 -57.92 -23.49
CA GLU A 188 -18.60 -57.45 -23.54
C GLU A 188 -18.69 -56.00 -24.05
N LYS A 189 -17.89 -55.08 -23.48
CA LYS A 189 -17.87 -53.67 -23.91
C LYS A 189 -17.26 -53.48 -25.29
N ILE A 190 -16.30 -54.31 -25.69
CA ILE A 190 -15.75 -54.30 -27.04
C ILE A 190 -16.81 -54.75 -28.06
N LYS A 191 -17.58 -55.80 -27.74
CA LYS A 191 -18.67 -56.29 -28.58
C LYS A 191 -19.82 -55.27 -28.71
N GLU A 192 -20.28 -54.68 -27.60
CA GLU A 192 -21.28 -53.61 -27.62
C GLU A 192 -20.86 -52.43 -28.52
N TYR A 193 -19.58 -52.04 -28.48
CA TYR A 193 -19.05 -50.97 -29.32
C TYR A 193 -19.01 -51.35 -30.80
N LEU A 194 -18.64 -52.59 -31.13
CA LEU A 194 -18.66 -53.10 -32.50
C LEU A 194 -20.08 -53.18 -33.06
N ASP A 195 -21.04 -53.61 -32.26
CA ASP A 195 -22.46 -53.67 -32.66
C ASP A 195 -23.05 -52.27 -32.84
N TRP A 196 -22.64 -51.28 -32.03
CA TRP A 196 -23.02 -49.88 -32.24
C TRP A 196 -22.47 -49.30 -33.54
N ILE A 197 -21.24 -49.64 -33.94
CA ILE A 197 -20.65 -49.20 -35.22
C ILE A 197 -21.36 -49.85 -36.42
N ARG A 198 -21.83 -51.09 -36.27
CA ARG A 198 -22.48 -51.85 -37.35
C ARG A 198 -23.95 -51.51 -37.54
N LYS A 199 -24.54 -50.74 -36.63
CA LYS A 199 -25.94 -50.29 -36.67
C LYS A 199 -26.07 -48.94 -37.36
#